data_AF-L0DBS2-F1
#
_entry.id   AF-L0DBS2-F1
#
_cell.length_a   1.000
_cell.length_b   1.000
_cell.length_c   1.000
_cell.angle_alpha   90.00
_cell.angle_beta   90.00
_cell.angle_gamma   90.00
#
_symmetry.space_group_name_H-M   'P 1'
#
loop_
_entity.id
_entity.type
_entity.pdbx_description
1 polymer ?
#
loop_
_entity_poly.entity_id
_entity_poly.type
_entity_poly.pdbx_seq_one_letter_code
_entity_poly.pdbx_strand_id
1 'polypeptide(L)'
;MPTNAFLPWRMAILAGGLSFLIQAQSAPSFGDELPTEPTEKLSAEEPPPVDLLTAVREGNVSVNAEGTGDGRMTLSLTNKTKRKLRVVLPPGLIASGATGQFGGMGGMGGGMGGMGGGMGGMGGGMMGGMGGGMGGGMGGMGGGMGGRGGGMGGGMMGGGTMPASMGMMMLGRLIMSLVGERDSWDQQSLMSGMMMGMGGGMGGGMMGGMGGMGGGMGGMGGGMRSVPPTGLPFAALNPKQTRHLPTRLVGLSEPEGDQPVAMPAKGEKLRLGDISQLTDNVLVQKALKRLAEDKAPQTLAQLVIWKVSSDRDWKTIEAMSRSWSNAHELTLARTFVDRLGALSSEEAGVLLYEITAKDSAGDSAAQELREALKAKTVLGLKGQPGVPSEPKGPALACKVQVTSDEATVQVATSDGPARSWLAAGKFVLPLSRTKTGELNVSAVADGLAEGILNRMVRAQLASGARSKGKPTYKITIENASPLILNGIAVLGRDSGAESKVLSGISISPQRSMTLPATDEVVKLLGLKKGIRVIAADLSAL
;
A
#
# COMPACT_ATOMS: atom_id res chain seq x y z
N MET A 1 -15.04 77.22 0.98
CA MET A 1 -14.77 76.98 2.41
C MET A 1 -13.92 75.71 2.54
N PRO A 2 -13.07 75.59 3.57
CA PRO A 2 -11.74 74.98 3.44
C PRO A 2 -11.67 73.60 4.16
N THR A 3 -10.55 72.87 4.33
CA THR A 3 -9.17 73.28 4.71
C THR A 3 -8.11 72.21 4.40
N ASN A 4 -6.92 72.71 4.01
CA ASN A 4 -5.56 72.31 4.44
C ASN A 4 -5.06 70.86 4.13
N ALA A 5 -4.01 70.66 3.31
CA ALA A 5 -2.57 70.97 3.47
C ALA A 5 -1.82 69.86 4.27
N PHE A 6 -0.53 69.53 4.06
CA PHE A 6 0.61 70.32 3.58
C PHE A 6 1.59 69.53 2.66
N LEU A 7 2.34 70.29 1.85
CA LEU A 7 3.59 69.92 1.11
C LEU A 7 4.81 70.01 2.09
N PRO A 8 6.12 69.94 1.70
CA PRO A 8 6.81 69.65 0.41
C PRO A 8 7.96 68.58 0.55
N TRP A 9 8.74 68.19 -0.49
CA TRP A 9 9.97 68.90 -0.91
C TRP A 9 10.54 68.56 -2.31
N ARG A 10 11.61 69.29 -2.65
CA ARG A 10 12.23 69.65 -3.95
C ARG A 10 13.74 69.92 -3.69
N MET A 11 14.70 69.96 -4.63
CA MET A 11 14.80 69.71 -6.09
C MET A 11 16.31 69.69 -6.46
N ALA A 12 16.65 69.36 -7.73
CA ALA A 12 17.91 69.71 -8.42
C ALA A 12 19.20 68.99 -7.96
N ILE A 13 19.93 68.25 -8.83
CA ILE A 13 20.84 68.70 -9.91
C ILE A 13 22.06 69.50 -9.39
N LEU A 14 23.26 68.92 -9.56
CA LEU A 14 24.54 69.47 -10.07
C LEU A 14 25.64 68.40 -9.78
N ALA A 15 26.81 68.29 -10.40
CA ALA A 15 27.39 68.57 -11.73
C ALA A 15 28.93 68.40 -11.56
N GLY A 16 29.63 67.90 -12.59
CA GLY A 16 31.10 67.78 -12.62
C GLY A 16 31.65 66.41 -12.12
N GLY A 17 32.68 65.81 -12.72
CA GLY A 17 33.43 66.17 -13.94
C GLY A 17 34.95 66.08 -13.76
N LEU A 18 35.56 64.98 -14.22
CA LEU A 18 36.96 64.79 -14.66
C LEU A 18 37.08 63.29 -15.03
N SER A 19 37.29 62.84 -16.27
CA SER A 19 38.42 63.07 -17.17
C SER A 19 39.74 62.45 -16.70
N PHE A 20 40.00 61.20 -17.13
CA PHE A 20 41.32 60.77 -17.58
C PHE A 20 41.17 59.88 -18.83
N LEU A 21 42.01 60.16 -19.83
CA LEU A 21 42.08 59.52 -21.15
C LEU A 21 43.33 58.61 -21.22
N ILE A 22 43.57 58.01 -22.40
CA ILE A 22 44.85 57.41 -22.86
C ILE A 22 45.05 55.95 -22.35
N GLN A 23 45.29 54.91 -23.17
CA GLN A 23 45.53 54.83 -24.63
C GLN A 23 45.00 53.51 -25.24
N ALA A 24 44.80 53.48 -26.56
CA ALA A 24 44.37 52.32 -27.34
C ALA A 24 45.54 51.61 -28.05
N GLN A 25 45.38 50.34 -28.41
CA GLN A 25 46.06 49.73 -29.57
C GLN A 25 45.14 48.74 -30.34
N SER A 26 45.02 49.00 -31.65
CA SER A 26 44.76 48.07 -32.77
C SER A 26 43.61 47.04 -32.74
N ALA A 27 42.61 47.26 -33.61
CA ALA A 27 41.79 46.23 -34.26
C ALA A 27 42.56 45.62 -35.48
N PRO A 28 42.09 44.59 -36.23
CA PRO A 28 40.78 44.58 -36.90
C PRO A 28 40.04 43.22 -37.03
N SER A 29 38.87 43.30 -37.69
CA SER A 29 38.22 42.27 -38.53
C SER A 29 36.99 41.55 -37.97
N PHE A 30 35.91 41.77 -38.72
CA PHE A 30 34.65 41.04 -38.80
C PHE A 30 34.78 39.51 -38.82
N GLY A 31 33.80 38.87 -38.19
CA GLY A 31 33.39 37.47 -38.38
C GLY A 31 32.02 37.28 -37.72
N ASP A 32 31.07 36.65 -38.43
CA ASP A 32 29.69 36.47 -37.94
C ASP A 32 29.63 35.70 -36.61
N GLU A 33 28.96 36.26 -35.60
CA GLU A 33 28.57 35.53 -34.40
C GLU A 33 27.08 35.17 -34.51
N LEU A 34 26.81 33.88 -34.72
CA LEU A 34 25.46 33.33 -34.84
C LEU A 34 24.68 33.48 -33.52
N PRO A 35 23.34 33.55 -33.55
CA PRO A 35 22.54 33.66 -32.33
C PRO A 35 22.79 32.47 -31.41
N THR A 36 23.19 32.73 -30.18
CA THR A 36 23.30 31.72 -29.13
C THR A 36 21.95 31.04 -28.92
N GLU A 37 21.90 29.73 -29.16
CA GLU A 37 20.69 28.93 -28.93
C GLU A 37 20.24 29.04 -27.46
N PRO A 38 18.92 29.05 -27.18
CA PRO A 38 18.45 29.09 -25.81
C PRO A 38 18.86 27.80 -25.11
N THR A 39 19.72 27.90 -24.10
CA THR A 39 20.13 26.75 -23.29
C THR A 39 18.89 26.07 -22.73
N GLU A 40 18.62 24.83 -23.15
CA GLU A 40 17.49 24.05 -22.65
C GLU A 40 17.54 24.03 -21.11
N LYS A 41 16.46 24.49 -20.49
CA LYS A 41 16.23 24.22 -19.08
C LYS A 41 15.98 22.73 -18.95
N LEU A 42 17.05 21.98 -18.69
CA LEU A 42 17.01 20.58 -18.26
C LEU A 42 15.91 20.43 -17.20
N SER A 43 14.79 19.84 -17.62
CA SER A 43 13.84 19.25 -16.70
C SER A 43 14.63 18.25 -15.87
N ALA A 44 14.54 18.36 -14.54
CA ALA A 44 15.30 17.49 -13.66
C ALA A 44 14.79 16.05 -13.80
N GLU A 45 15.39 15.31 -14.72
CA GLU A 45 15.00 13.97 -15.11
C GLU A 45 14.97 13.05 -13.88
N GLU A 46 13.85 12.37 -13.66
CA GLU A 46 13.76 11.45 -12.52
C GLU A 46 14.80 10.34 -12.69
N PRO A 47 15.62 10.03 -11.67
CA PRO A 47 16.64 9.00 -11.80
C PRO A 47 15.97 7.66 -12.12
N PRO A 48 16.54 6.87 -13.06
CA PRO A 48 15.92 5.64 -13.51
C PRO A 48 15.71 4.65 -12.35
N PRO A 49 14.66 3.84 -12.39
CA PRO A 49 14.41 2.83 -11.38
C PRO A 49 15.54 1.81 -11.33
N VAL A 50 16.05 1.53 -10.13
CA VAL A 50 17.06 0.50 -9.87
C VAL A 50 16.46 -0.54 -8.94
N ASP A 51 16.54 -1.82 -9.32
CA ASP A 51 16.11 -2.93 -8.47
C ASP A 51 16.91 -2.99 -7.15
N LEU A 52 16.23 -3.27 -6.04
CA LEU A 52 16.83 -3.32 -4.71
C LEU A 52 17.94 -4.38 -4.59
N LEU A 53 17.72 -5.61 -5.06
CA LEU A 53 18.67 -6.70 -4.91
C LEU A 53 19.92 -6.46 -5.76
N THR A 54 19.74 -5.89 -6.95
CA THR A 54 20.79 -5.43 -7.86
C THR A 54 21.59 -4.28 -7.23
N ALA A 55 20.91 -3.25 -6.71
CA ALA A 55 21.56 -2.11 -6.05
C ALA A 55 22.36 -2.51 -4.79
N VAL A 56 21.94 -3.57 -4.10
CA VAL A 56 22.71 -4.16 -2.99
C VAL A 56 23.95 -4.90 -3.50
N ARG A 57 23.80 -5.74 -4.53
CA ARG A 57 24.91 -6.50 -5.14
C ARG A 57 26.01 -5.58 -5.70
N GLU A 58 25.62 -4.44 -6.27
CA GLU A 58 26.53 -3.40 -6.78
C GLU A 58 27.14 -2.52 -5.67
N GLY A 59 26.72 -2.66 -4.41
CA GLY A 59 27.14 -1.79 -3.31
C GLY A 59 26.57 -0.36 -3.36
N ASN A 60 25.68 -0.07 -4.31
CA ASN A 60 25.01 1.22 -4.49
C ASN A 60 24.05 1.55 -3.32
N VAL A 61 23.47 0.53 -2.69
CA VAL A 61 22.59 0.64 -1.51
C VAL A 61 23.03 -0.37 -0.45
N SER A 62 23.13 0.04 0.83
CA SER A 62 23.21 -0.93 1.94
C SER A 62 21.85 -1.10 2.59
N VAL A 63 21.57 -2.32 3.06
CA VAL A 63 20.27 -2.68 3.62
C VAL A 63 20.42 -3.39 4.95
N ASN A 64 19.54 -3.07 5.90
CA ASN A 64 19.43 -3.72 7.21
C ASN A 64 17.94 -3.94 7.48
N ALA A 65 17.54 -5.21 7.61
CA ALA A 65 16.16 -5.60 7.87
C ALA A 65 16.06 -6.17 9.30
N GLU A 66 15.10 -5.68 10.08
CA GLU A 66 14.95 -6.00 11.50
C GLU A 66 13.49 -6.22 11.88
N GLY A 67 13.17 -7.35 12.50
CA GLY A 67 11.82 -7.64 13.01
C GLY A 67 11.37 -6.63 14.07
N THR A 68 10.09 -6.26 14.07
CA THR A 68 9.51 -5.32 15.04
C THR A 68 8.71 -6.02 16.15
N GLY A 69 8.44 -7.32 16.02
CA GLY A 69 7.64 -8.10 16.97
C GLY A 69 6.11 -7.99 16.81
N ASP A 70 5.60 -7.16 15.88
CA ASP A 70 4.17 -6.97 15.60
C ASP A 70 3.74 -7.53 14.23
N GLY A 71 4.44 -8.55 13.72
CA GLY A 71 4.21 -9.11 12.38
C GLY A 71 4.72 -8.23 11.24
N ARG A 72 5.72 -7.38 11.53
CA ARG A 72 6.38 -6.48 10.58
C ARG A 72 7.90 -6.52 10.78
N MET A 73 8.60 -5.85 9.88
CA MET A 73 10.01 -5.51 9.99
C MET A 73 10.23 -4.03 9.66
N THR A 74 11.40 -3.50 10.01
CA THR A 74 11.91 -2.23 9.51
C THR A 74 13.02 -2.51 8.51
N LEU A 75 12.81 -2.12 7.25
CA LEU A 75 13.76 -2.21 6.16
C LEU A 75 14.50 -0.87 6.04
N SER A 76 15.74 -0.81 6.48
CA SER A 76 16.56 0.40 6.45
C SER A 76 17.40 0.42 5.18
N LEU A 77 17.09 1.32 4.24
CA LEU A 77 17.83 1.51 2.98
C LEU A 77 18.75 2.72 3.07
N THR A 78 20.06 2.57 2.84
CA THR A 78 21.01 3.69 2.74
C THR A 78 21.62 3.79 1.35
N ASN A 79 21.41 4.90 0.65
CA ASN A 79 22.08 5.20 -0.62
C ASN A 79 23.57 5.48 -0.39
N LYS A 80 24.46 4.66 -0.94
CA LYS A 80 25.92 4.83 -0.80
C LYS A 80 26.53 5.73 -1.88
N THR A 81 25.79 6.03 -2.94
CA THR A 81 26.27 6.81 -4.09
C THR A 81 26.29 8.32 -3.81
N LYS A 82 26.75 9.09 -4.81
CA LYS A 82 26.69 10.56 -4.83
C LYS A 82 25.46 11.11 -5.59
N ARG A 83 24.61 10.26 -6.17
CA ARG A 83 23.42 10.64 -6.96
C ARG A 83 22.11 10.27 -6.26
N LYS A 84 21.00 10.93 -6.59
CA LYS A 84 19.66 10.47 -6.17
C LYS A 84 19.40 9.11 -6.82
N LEU A 85 18.87 8.15 -6.06
CA LEU A 85 18.46 6.84 -6.56
C LEU A 85 16.95 6.66 -6.43
N ARG A 86 16.34 5.91 -7.35
CA ARG A 86 14.95 5.44 -7.28
C ARG A 86 14.97 3.93 -7.10
N VAL A 87 15.01 3.47 -5.85
CA VAL A 87 15.18 2.03 -5.53
C VAL A 87 13.82 1.34 -5.53
N VAL A 88 13.59 0.41 -6.45
CA VAL A 88 12.35 -0.39 -6.57
C VAL A 88 12.49 -1.68 -5.78
N LEU A 89 11.46 -2.07 -5.02
CA LEU A 89 11.41 -3.37 -4.37
C LEU A 89 10.82 -4.39 -5.36
N PRO A 90 11.54 -5.48 -5.71
CA PRO A 90 11.07 -6.45 -6.70
C PRO A 90 9.94 -7.33 -6.16
N PRO A 91 9.03 -7.81 -7.03
CA PRO A 91 8.09 -8.86 -6.67
C PRO A 91 8.85 -10.17 -6.38
N GLY A 92 8.53 -10.83 -5.26
CA GLY A 92 9.27 -12.01 -4.79
C GLY A 92 10.49 -11.71 -3.90
N LEU A 93 10.69 -10.46 -3.45
CA LEU A 93 11.65 -10.15 -2.38
C LEU A 93 11.31 -10.94 -1.10
N ILE A 94 12.24 -11.78 -0.62
CA ILE A 94 12.11 -12.57 0.61
C ILE A 94 12.94 -12.01 1.77
N ALA A 95 12.57 -12.36 3.02
CA ALA A 95 13.40 -12.15 4.20
C ALA A 95 13.36 -13.37 5.13
N SER A 96 14.52 -13.82 5.56
CA SER A 96 14.70 -14.98 6.44
C SER A 96 15.49 -14.61 7.71
N GLY A 97 15.16 -15.22 8.84
CA GLY A 97 15.89 -15.02 10.10
C GLY A 97 17.36 -15.40 9.97
N ALA A 98 18.28 -14.47 10.26
CA ALA A 98 19.72 -14.68 10.08
C ALA A 98 20.29 -15.79 10.99
N THR A 99 19.58 -16.11 12.08
CA THR A 99 19.95 -17.10 13.10
C THR A 99 19.68 -18.55 12.66
N GLY A 100 18.74 -18.78 11.74
CA GLY A 100 18.38 -20.14 11.29
C GLY A 100 19.42 -20.81 10.37
N GLN A 101 20.29 -20.02 9.72
CA GLN A 101 21.20 -20.51 8.69
C GLN A 101 22.56 -21.01 9.22
N PHE A 102 22.79 -20.96 10.55
CA PHE A 102 24.00 -21.46 11.20
C PHE A 102 23.75 -22.72 12.05
N GLY A 103 22.54 -23.28 12.02
CA GLY A 103 22.13 -24.44 12.83
C GLY A 103 21.91 -25.75 12.04
N GLY A 104 21.95 -25.71 10.71
CA GLY A 104 21.76 -26.88 9.85
C GLY A 104 22.97 -27.12 8.96
N MET A 105 23.48 -28.36 8.95
CA MET A 105 24.56 -28.85 8.07
C MET A 105 25.99 -28.33 8.41
N GLY A 106 26.52 -28.75 9.56
CA GLY A 106 27.92 -28.43 9.95
C GLY A 106 28.45 -29.07 11.24
N GLY A 107 27.82 -30.16 11.74
CA GLY A 107 28.14 -30.77 13.04
C GLY A 107 28.32 -32.29 13.01
N MET A 108 28.65 -32.86 11.84
CA MET A 108 28.87 -34.30 11.65
C MET A 108 30.16 -34.57 10.87
N GLY A 109 31.24 -33.89 11.26
CA GLY A 109 32.57 -34.50 11.20
C GLY A 109 32.66 -35.45 12.40
N GLY A 110 32.76 -36.77 12.24
CA GLY A 110 33.56 -37.44 11.22
C GLY A 110 34.93 -37.66 11.86
N GLY A 111 35.06 -38.79 12.56
CA GLY A 111 36.04 -38.96 13.63
C GLY A 111 37.48 -39.22 13.21
N MET A 112 38.19 -39.85 14.15
CA MET A 112 39.49 -40.52 14.03
C MET A 112 40.72 -39.70 14.47
N GLY A 113 41.44 -40.27 15.45
CA GLY A 113 42.68 -39.73 16.03
C GLY A 113 42.44 -38.85 17.27
N GLY A 114 42.90 -39.20 18.47
CA GLY A 114 43.63 -40.39 18.92
C GLY A 114 44.35 -40.10 20.25
N MET A 115 44.62 -41.15 21.05
CA MET A 115 45.31 -41.09 22.36
C MET A 115 44.59 -40.24 23.45
N GLY A 116 44.53 -40.67 24.71
CA GLY A 116 45.00 -41.92 25.32
C GLY A 116 44.88 -41.85 26.84
N GLY A 117 44.93 -43.00 27.51
CA GLY A 117 44.82 -43.11 28.98
C GLY A 117 43.39 -42.93 29.51
N GLY A 118 42.91 -43.75 30.44
CA GLY A 118 43.57 -44.83 31.17
C GLY A 118 42.95 -44.95 32.56
N MET A 119 42.85 -46.17 33.09
CA MET A 119 42.18 -46.52 34.36
C MET A 119 40.65 -46.27 34.32
N GLY A 120 39.80 -47.16 34.85
CA GLY A 120 40.07 -48.38 35.59
C GLY A 120 39.18 -48.45 36.83
N GLY A 121 38.29 -49.44 36.87
CA GLY A 121 37.60 -49.87 38.09
C GLY A 121 36.18 -50.35 37.79
N MET A 122 35.88 -51.65 37.92
CA MET A 122 35.36 -52.25 39.16
C MET A 122 33.94 -51.72 39.43
N GLY A 123 32.89 -52.43 39.00
CA GLY A 123 32.27 -53.48 39.82
C GLY A 123 31.05 -52.85 40.53
N GLY A 124 29.83 -53.36 40.46
CA GLY A 124 29.42 -54.75 40.30
C GLY A 124 28.74 -55.18 41.60
N GLY A 125 27.46 -55.57 41.53
CA GLY A 125 26.76 -56.22 42.65
C GLY A 125 25.61 -55.44 43.28
N MET A 126 24.43 -56.07 43.15
CA MET A 126 23.58 -56.50 44.27
C MET A 126 22.86 -55.50 45.20
N MET A 127 21.58 -55.87 45.43
CA MET A 127 20.76 -55.67 46.63
C MET A 127 20.39 -54.21 47.01
N GLY A 128 19.17 -53.92 47.47
CA GLY A 128 18.01 -54.78 47.64
C GLY A 128 17.40 -54.68 49.03
N GLY A 129 16.11 -54.31 49.07
CA GLY A 129 15.19 -54.68 50.16
C GLY A 129 15.15 -53.76 51.38
N MET A 130 13.91 -53.66 51.90
CA MET A 130 13.55 -53.32 53.28
C MET A 130 13.92 -51.90 53.77
N GLY A 131 13.20 -51.30 54.71
CA GLY A 131 12.01 -51.77 55.42
C GLY A 131 11.46 -50.63 56.28
N GLY A 132 10.19 -50.71 56.68
CA GLY A 132 9.55 -49.67 57.48
C GLY A 132 9.94 -49.68 58.97
N GLY A 133 9.54 -48.62 59.68
CA GLY A 133 9.66 -48.45 61.13
C GLY A 133 9.54 -46.95 61.45
N MET A 134 8.44 -46.43 62.00
CA MET A 134 7.87 -46.67 63.33
C MET A 134 8.72 -46.08 64.46
N GLY A 135 8.13 -45.18 65.26
CA GLY A 135 8.75 -44.63 66.46
C GLY A 135 8.40 -43.16 66.69
N GLY A 136 7.62 -42.87 67.74
CA GLY A 136 7.32 -41.50 68.16
C GLY A 136 8.39 -40.91 69.08
N GLY A 137 8.30 -39.62 69.37
CA GLY A 137 9.19 -38.93 70.30
C GLY A 137 8.64 -37.56 70.70
N MET A 138 8.27 -37.41 71.97
CA MET A 138 7.58 -36.24 72.53
C MET A 138 8.56 -35.33 73.27
N GLY A 139 8.36 -34.01 73.18
CA GLY A 139 8.97 -33.02 74.08
C GLY A 139 10.08 -32.16 73.47
N GLY A 140 9.99 -30.84 73.64
CA GLY A 140 10.97 -29.89 73.09
C GLY A 140 10.50 -28.43 73.10
N MET A 141 10.25 -27.89 74.28
CA MET A 141 9.88 -26.48 74.49
C MET A 141 11.11 -25.58 74.25
N GLY A 142 11.03 -24.58 73.36
CA GLY A 142 12.14 -23.65 73.13
C GLY A 142 11.86 -22.64 72.01
N GLY A 143 11.78 -21.36 72.33
CA GLY A 143 11.49 -20.30 71.35
C GLY A 143 12.67 -20.02 70.40
N GLY A 144 12.36 -19.69 69.14
CA GLY A 144 13.37 -19.46 68.11
C GLY A 144 12.79 -18.74 66.89
N MET A 145 12.75 -17.41 66.97
CA MET A 145 12.30 -16.50 65.91
C MET A 145 13.25 -16.56 64.70
N GLY A 146 12.79 -17.02 63.53
CA GLY A 146 13.60 -16.93 62.30
C GLY A 146 13.10 -17.72 61.07
N GLY A 147 12.85 -16.99 59.97
CA GLY A 147 13.14 -17.41 58.59
C GLY A 147 12.65 -18.79 58.11
N ARG A 148 11.38 -18.87 57.69
CA ARG A 148 10.79 -20.07 57.07
C ARG A 148 11.36 -20.34 55.67
N GLY A 149 11.92 -21.54 55.46
CA GLY A 149 11.76 -22.28 54.20
C GLY A 149 12.83 -22.15 53.11
N GLY A 150 14.05 -22.62 53.37
CA GLY A 150 14.91 -23.15 52.30
C GLY A 150 14.59 -24.64 52.06
N GLY A 151 14.15 -25.01 50.86
CA GLY A 151 13.79 -26.39 50.53
C GLY A 151 14.09 -26.73 49.07
N MET A 152 15.15 -27.48 48.83
CA MET A 152 15.47 -28.06 47.51
C MET A 152 14.39 -29.09 47.14
N GLY A 153 13.86 -29.02 45.91
CA GLY A 153 12.67 -29.81 45.56
C GLY A 153 12.34 -29.92 44.08
N GLY A 154 13.28 -30.37 43.25
CA GLY A 154 13.01 -31.12 42.02
C GLY A 154 12.52 -30.35 40.77
N GLY A 155 12.82 -30.94 39.60
CA GLY A 155 11.98 -30.80 38.41
C GLY A 155 12.09 -29.50 37.61
N MET A 156 13.29 -28.99 37.35
CA MET A 156 13.47 -27.91 36.36
C MET A 156 13.28 -28.46 34.94
N MET A 157 12.03 -28.68 34.53
CA MET A 157 11.70 -28.98 33.13
C MET A 157 12.11 -27.80 32.26
N GLY A 158 13.08 -28.03 31.38
CA GLY A 158 13.57 -27.02 30.44
C GLY A 158 12.53 -26.67 29.39
N GLY A 159 11.73 -25.63 29.67
CA GLY A 159 10.93 -24.92 28.68
C GLY A 159 11.79 -24.11 27.71
N GLY A 160 12.71 -24.77 27.00
CA GLY A 160 13.49 -24.17 25.94
C GLY A 160 12.60 -23.92 24.73
N THR A 161 12.25 -22.67 24.45
CA THR A 161 11.62 -22.31 23.18
C THR A 161 12.56 -22.67 22.03
N MET A 162 12.10 -23.59 21.17
CA MET A 162 12.85 -24.07 20.02
C MET A 162 13.25 -22.90 19.09
N PRO A 163 14.48 -22.87 18.55
CA PRO A 163 14.87 -21.88 17.55
C PRO A 163 14.01 -21.99 16.29
N ALA A 164 13.60 -20.86 15.72
CA ALA A 164 12.83 -20.79 14.48
C ALA A 164 13.71 -21.16 13.26
N SER A 165 13.97 -22.45 13.07
CA SER A 165 14.82 -22.99 11.99
C SER A 165 14.03 -23.79 10.96
N MET A 166 13.04 -23.16 10.29
CA MET A 166 12.52 -23.65 9.00
C MET A 166 11.96 -22.51 8.14
N GLY A 167 12.38 -22.50 6.87
CA GLY A 167 12.33 -21.38 5.92
C GLY A 167 11.15 -20.41 5.97
N MET A 168 11.46 -19.11 6.12
CA MET A 168 10.51 -18.02 5.93
C MET A 168 10.83 -17.21 4.66
N MET A 169 9.82 -17.03 3.82
CA MET A 169 9.85 -16.19 2.62
C MET A 169 9.01 -14.94 2.89
N MET A 170 9.23 -13.83 2.21
CA MET A 170 8.34 -12.65 2.32
C MET A 170 7.53 -12.44 1.05
N LEU A 171 6.58 -11.52 1.17
CA LEU A 171 6.05 -10.84 0.02
C LEU A 171 5.97 -9.32 0.16
N GLY A 172 6.41 -8.62 -0.89
CA GLY A 172 6.50 -7.16 -0.96
C GLY A 172 5.14 -6.46 -0.80
N ARG A 173 4.87 -5.97 0.41
CA ARG A 173 3.57 -5.35 0.74
C ARG A 173 3.64 -4.25 1.79
N LEU A 174 4.49 -3.23 1.56
CA LEU A 174 4.35 -1.95 2.27
C LEU A 174 4.88 -0.72 1.52
N ILE A 175 3.96 -0.03 0.87
CA ILE A 175 3.83 1.43 1.00
C ILE A 175 2.40 1.67 1.55
N MET A 176 2.16 2.83 2.16
CA MET A 176 0.86 3.27 2.70
C MET A 176 0.33 2.54 3.95
N SER A 177 1.03 2.71 5.07
CA SER A 177 0.32 3.09 6.31
C SER A 177 1.05 4.23 6.98
N LEU A 178 0.62 5.46 6.69
CA LEU A 178 1.05 6.66 7.40
C LEU A 178 0.69 6.51 8.89
N VAL A 179 1.61 6.07 9.75
CA VAL A 179 1.85 6.53 11.14
C VAL A 179 3.26 6.03 11.48
N GLY A 180 4.30 6.70 10.97
CA GLY A 180 5.67 6.26 11.16
C GLY A 180 6.66 7.29 10.64
N GLU A 181 6.92 8.30 11.48
CA GLU A 181 7.79 9.48 11.29
C GLU A 181 7.65 10.28 9.99
N ARG A 182 7.72 11.60 10.11
CA ARG A 182 7.40 12.57 9.05
C ARG A 182 8.28 12.45 7.80
N ASP A 183 9.42 11.78 7.92
CA ASP A 183 10.56 11.82 7.00
C ASP A 183 10.90 10.43 6.40
N SER A 184 10.09 9.40 6.65
CA SER A 184 10.39 7.99 6.31
C SER A 184 10.19 7.60 4.84
N TRP A 185 9.29 8.28 4.12
CA TRP A 185 9.01 8.06 2.69
C TRP A 185 8.74 9.38 1.96
N ASP A 186 8.89 9.35 0.62
CA ASP A 186 8.74 10.57 -0.19
C ASP A 186 7.26 10.87 -0.39
N GLN A 187 6.82 12.02 0.13
CA GLN A 187 5.46 12.49 -0.13
C GLN A 187 5.27 12.88 -1.60
N GLN A 188 6.31 12.92 -2.44
CA GLN A 188 6.17 13.02 -3.90
C GLN A 188 5.32 11.92 -4.53
N SER A 189 5.08 10.76 -3.89
CA SER A 189 4.06 9.80 -4.40
C SER A 189 2.62 10.21 -4.07
N LEU A 190 2.40 10.95 -2.98
CA LEU A 190 1.13 11.61 -2.63
C LEU A 190 0.95 12.97 -3.33
N MET A 191 2.07 13.57 -3.77
CA MET A 191 2.17 14.90 -4.36
C MET A 191 2.60 14.90 -5.85
N SER A 192 2.68 13.74 -6.50
CA SER A 192 2.98 13.64 -7.94
C SER A 192 1.87 14.33 -8.76
N GLY A 193 0.62 14.11 -8.37
CA GLY A 193 -0.53 14.91 -8.80
C GLY A 193 -0.61 16.31 -8.16
N MET A 194 0.50 16.94 -7.82
CA MET A 194 0.58 18.27 -7.18
C MET A 194 1.64 19.20 -7.81
N MET A 195 2.51 18.67 -8.68
CA MET A 195 3.51 19.45 -9.43
C MET A 195 3.22 19.56 -10.94
N MET A 196 2.42 18.65 -11.51
CA MET A 196 2.03 18.68 -12.94
C MET A 196 1.18 19.90 -13.34
N GLY A 197 0.62 20.66 -12.38
CA GLY A 197 -0.31 21.77 -12.65
C GLY A 197 0.26 23.19 -12.48
N MET A 198 1.49 23.37 -12.01
CA MET A 198 2.00 24.70 -11.61
C MET A 198 3.39 25.08 -12.16
N GLY A 199 3.80 24.44 -13.26
CA GLY A 199 5.02 24.75 -14.02
C GLY A 199 4.81 25.70 -15.23
N GLY A 200 3.75 26.51 -15.23
CA GLY A 200 3.34 27.33 -16.38
C GLY A 200 3.46 28.84 -16.16
N GLY A 201 4.55 29.43 -16.65
CA GLY A 201 4.70 30.84 -17.05
C GLY A 201 3.97 31.94 -16.25
N MET A 202 4.58 32.46 -15.19
CA MET A 202 4.28 33.81 -14.70
C MET A 202 5.25 34.80 -15.37
N GLY A 203 4.87 35.30 -16.56
CA GLY A 203 5.80 35.97 -17.47
C GLY A 203 5.18 36.93 -18.49
N GLY A 204 4.24 37.78 -18.04
CA GLY A 204 3.97 39.10 -18.64
C GLY A 204 3.27 39.19 -20.01
N GLY A 205 2.17 39.95 -20.06
CA GLY A 205 1.89 40.82 -21.21
C GLY A 205 0.60 40.59 -22.01
N MET A 206 -0.39 41.47 -21.76
CA MET A 206 -1.39 41.98 -22.72
C MET A 206 -2.43 41.03 -23.37
N MET A 207 -3.55 41.69 -23.73
CA MET A 207 -4.79 41.16 -24.34
C MET A 207 -5.60 40.20 -23.43
N GLY A 208 -6.90 40.38 -23.20
CA GLY A 208 -7.87 41.27 -23.86
C GLY A 208 -8.83 40.45 -24.72
N GLY A 209 -9.87 39.88 -24.09
CA GLY A 209 -10.88 39.08 -24.78
C GLY A 209 -11.96 38.58 -23.83
N MET A 210 -13.23 38.80 -24.18
CA MET A 210 -14.40 38.39 -23.40
C MET A 210 -14.76 36.92 -23.62
N GLY A 211 -15.42 36.30 -22.62
CA GLY A 211 -16.40 35.23 -22.83
C GLY A 211 -15.85 33.82 -23.10
N GLY A 212 -15.86 32.96 -22.08
CA GLY A 212 -15.43 31.56 -22.21
C GLY A 212 -15.99 30.66 -21.10
N MET A 213 -17.30 30.41 -21.14
CA MET A 213 -18.01 29.62 -20.13
C MET A 213 -17.96 28.11 -20.43
N GLY A 214 -17.18 27.37 -19.63
CA GLY A 214 -17.43 25.95 -19.32
C GLY A 214 -16.86 24.87 -20.26
N GLY A 215 -16.31 23.82 -19.63
CA GLY A 215 -16.00 22.52 -20.25
C GLY A 215 -14.57 22.38 -20.78
N GLY A 216 -13.81 21.41 -20.27
CA GLY A 216 -12.50 21.07 -20.88
C GLY A 216 -11.37 20.54 -19.98
N MET A 217 -11.63 19.61 -19.05
CA MET A 217 -10.56 18.77 -18.46
C MET A 217 -11.05 17.32 -18.27
N GLY A 218 -11.26 16.64 -19.39
CA GLY A 218 -11.64 15.23 -19.46
C GLY A 218 -10.90 14.54 -20.60
N GLY A 219 -9.58 14.37 -20.45
CA GLY A 219 -8.72 14.07 -21.60
C GLY A 219 -7.33 13.52 -21.26
N MET A 220 -7.21 12.58 -20.32
CA MET A 220 -6.02 11.71 -20.21
C MET A 220 -6.38 10.32 -19.67
N GLY A 221 -6.48 9.34 -20.58
CA GLY A 221 -6.15 7.90 -20.40
C GLY A 221 -6.83 7.03 -19.35
N GLY A 222 -7.41 7.58 -18.28
CA GLY A 222 -8.02 6.82 -17.19
C GLY A 222 -9.49 6.50 -17.42
N GLY A 223 -9.93 5.32 -16.98
CA GLY A 223 -11.33 4.93 -16.98
C GLY A 223 -12.21 5.82 -16.08
N MET A 224 -13.52 5.66 -16.20
CA MET A 224 -14.52 6.43 -15.45
C MET A 224 -14.24 6.31 -13.95
N ARG A 225 -13.88 7.43 -13.33
CA ARG A 225 -13.55 7.52 -11.89
C ARG A 225 -12.57 6.42 -11.42
N SER A 226 -11.64 6.07 -12.29
CA SER A 226 -10.62 5.06 -12.02
C SER A 226 -9.33 5.74 -11.57
N VAL A 227 -8.76 5.30 -10.45
CA VAL A 227 -7.36 5.62 -10.12
C VAL A 227 -6.46 4.71 -10.96
N PRO A 228 -5.39 5.22 -11.62
CA PRO A 228 -4.47 4.35 -12.34
C PRO A 228 -3.83 3.32 -11.41
N PRO A 229 -3.64 2.06 -11.86
CA PRO A 229 -2.95 1.05 -11.08
C PRO A 229 -1.54 1.53 -10.76
N THR A 230 -1.07 1.26 -9.55
CA THR A 230 0.25 1.76 -9.12
C THR A 230 1.34 0.75 -9.43
N GLY A 231 2.40 1.22 -10.09
CA GLY A 231 3.62 0.43 -10.31
C GLY A 231 4.28 -0.05 -9.01
N LEU A 232 5.34 -0.84 -9.15
CA LEU A 232 6.05 -1.46 -8.04
C LEU A 232 6.49 -0.43 -6.97
N PRO A 233 6.46 -0.80 -5.68
CA PRO A 233 6.84 0.10 -4.59
C PRO A 233 8.31 0.54 -4.73
N PHE A 234 8.58 1.85 -4.62
CA PHE A 234 9.92 2.42 -4.80
C PHE A 234 10.25 3.52 -3.79
N ALA A 235 11.50 3.55 -3.34
CA ALA A 235 12.06 4.58 -2.45
C ALA A 235 12.98 5.52 -3.23
N ALA A 236 12.62 6.81 -3.30
CA ALA A 236 13.54 7.85 -3.71
C ALA A 236 14.56 8.09 -2.57
N LEU A 237 15.85 7.87 -2.80
CA LEU A 237 16.90 8.08 -1.80
C LEU A 237 17.86 9.17 -2.29
N ASN A 238 17.92 10.29 -1.57
CA ASN A 238 18.94 11.31 -1.80
C ASN A 238 20.36 10.75 -1.50
N PRO A 239 21.44 11.37 -2.03
CA PRO A 239 22.80 10.93 -1.74
C PRO A 239 23.04 10.79 -0.23
N LYS A 240 23.62 9.66 0.20
CA LYS A 240 23.89 9.33 1.61
C LYS A 240 22.67 9.25 2.53
N GLN A 241 21.45 9.41 2.03
CA GLN A 241 20.23 9.29 2.83
C GLN A 241 20.00 7.83 3.25
N THR A 242 19.71 7.63 4.54
CA THR A 242 19.04 6.43 5.05
C THR A 242 17.54 6.70 5.15
N ARG A 243 16.71 5.72 4.78
CA ARG A 243 15.28 5.71 5.06
C ARG A 243 14.87 4.40 5.73
N HIS A 244 13.98 4.49 6.71
CA HIS A 244 13.45 3.36 7.46
C HIS A 244 12.04 3.05 6.97
N LEU A 245 11.90 1.92 6.28
CA LEU A 245 10.67 1.52 5.63
C LEU A 245 10.02 0.43 6.48
N PRO A 246 8.93 0.71 7.23
CA PRO A 246 8.16 -0.38 7.83
C PRO A 246 7.71 -1.33 6.72
N THR A 247 7.74 -2.64 6.93
CA THR A 247 7.33 -3.65 5.96
C THR A 247 6.53 -4.76 6.64
N ARG A 248 5.36 -5.15 6.11
CA ARG A 248 4.53 -6.24 6.63
C ARG A 248 5.03 -7.58 6.12
N LEU A 249 4.81 -8.62 6.92
CA LEU A 249 5.32 -9.97 6.65
C LEU A 249 4.16 -10.96 6.44
N VAL A 250 4.42 -11.98 5.64
CA VAL A 250 3.56 -13.15 5.44
C VAL A 250 4.43 -14.37 5.78
N GLY A 251 3.91 -15.31 6.57
CA GLY A 251 4.67 -16.47 7.03
C GLY A 251 4.69 -17.58 5.99
N LEU A 252 5.91 -17.99 5.61
CA LEU A 252 6.23 -19.24 4.87
C LEU A 252 5.91 -20.53 5.63
N SER A 253 5.98 -20.46 6.97
CA SER A 253 5.86 -21.64 7.81
C SER A 253 4.47 -22.26 7.73
N GLU A 254 4.43 -23.58 7.76
CA GLU A 254 3.19 -24.31 8.02
C GLU A 254 2.56 -23.81 9.32
N PRO A 255 1.25 -23.53 9.33
CA PRO A 255 0.59 -23.12 10.56
C PRO A 255 0.31 -24.35 11.44
N GLU A 256 0.70 -24.26 12.71
CA GLU A 256 0.63 -25.34 13.70
C GLU A 256 -0.67 -25.24 14.51
N GLY A 257 -1.74 -25.88 14.03
CA GLY A 257 -3.05 -25.85 14.69
C GLY A 257 -3.60 -24.42 14.81
N ASP A 258 -4.11 -24.05 15.98
CA ASP A 258 -4.64 -22.70 16.24
C ASP A 258 -3.55 -21.66 16.59
N GLN A 259 -2.25 -22.00 16.50
CA GLN A 259 -1.18 -21.03 16.78
C GLN A 259 -1.19 -19.88 15.75
N PRO A 260 -1.00 -18.62 16.18
CA PRO A 260 -0.82 -17.52 15.25
C PRO A 260 0.44 -17.74 14.40
N VAL A 261 0.43 -17.21 13.16
CA VAL A 261 1.59 -17.25 12.27
C VAL A 261 2.85 -16.79 13.01
N ALA A 262 3.89 -17.61 13.01
CA ALA A 262 5.18 -17.24 13.58
C ALA A 262 5.73 -16.00 12.86
N MET A 263 6.09 -14.97 13.63
CA MET A 263 6.54 -13.68 13.13
C MET A 263 7.87 -13.30 13.78
N PRO A 264 8.79 -12.61 13.05
CA PRO A 264 10.08 -12.21 13.59
C PRO A 264 9.99 -11.40 14.89
N ALA A 265 10.85 -11.74 15.83
CA ALA A 265 10.94 -11.07 17.11
C ALA A 265 11.43 -9.61 16.95
N LYS A 266 11.12 -8.77 17.93
CA LYS A 266 11.64 -7.39 17.96
C LYS A 266 13.17 -7.41 18.06
N GLY A 267 13.85 -6.79 17.11
CA GLY A 267 15.32 -6.78 17.02
C GLY A 267 15.92 -7.93 16.21
N GLU A 268 15.12 -8.89 15.75
CA GLU A 268 15.62 -10.03 14.98
C GLU A 268 16.18 -9.58 13.62
N LYS A 269 17.44 -9.92 13.34
CA LYS A 269 18.08 -9.58 12.07
C LYS A 269 17.63 -10.52 10.96
N LEU A 270 17.15 -9.92 9.86
CA LEU A 270 16.66 -10.63 8.70
C LEU A 270 17.61 -10.45 7.51
N ARG A 271 17.85 -11.54 6.77
CA ARG A 271 18.59 -11.55 5.50
C ARG A 271 17.59 -11.45 4.35
N LEU A 272 17.87 -10.61 3.36
CA LEU A 272 17.02 -10.47 2.17
C LEU A 272 17.53 -11.37 1.04
N GLY A 273 16.61 -11.83 0.19
CA GLY A 273 16.91 -12.62 -1.00
C GLY A 273 15.80 -12.53 -2.04
N ASP A 274 15.90 -13.35 -3.08
CA ASP A 274 14.82 -13.61 -4.06
C ASP A 274 14.10 -14.91 -3.72
N ILE A 275 12.80 -15.00 -4.02
CA ILE A 275 11.99 -16.19 -3.78
C ILE A 275 12.52 -17.48 -4.43
N SER A 276 13.18 -17.37 -5.58
CA SER A 276 13.86 -18.49 -6.25
C SER A 276 14.98 -19.12 -5.41
N GLN A 277 15.45 -18.44 -4.35
CA GLN A 277 16.48 -18.95 -3.43
C GLN A 277 15.92 -19.77 -2.27
N LEU A 278 14.59 -19.81 -2.05
CA LEU A 278 13.99 -20.61 -0.97
C LEU A 278 13.05 -21.73 -1.44
N THR A 279 12.56 -21.70 -2.68
CA THR A 279 11.71 -22.77 -3.20
C THR A 279 11.75 -22.87 -4.72
N ASP A 280 11.87 -24.10 -5.22
CA ASP A 280 11.73 -24.43 -6.65
C ASP A 280 10.25 -24.57 -7.08
N ASN A 281 9.29 -24.45 -6.15
CA ASN A 281 7.87 -24.55 -6.46
C ASN A 281 7.40 -23.33 -7.26
N VAL A 282 7.27 -23.52 -8.58
CA VAL A 282 6.85 -22.49 -9.55
C VAL A 282 5.48 -21.86 -9.20
N LEU A 283 4.55 -22.63 -8.64
CA LEU A 283 3.24 -22.09 -8.22
C LEU A 283 3.38 -21.17 -7.01
N VAL A 284 4.20 -21.52 -6.02
CA VAL A 284 4.51 -20.65 -4.88
C VAL A 284 5.21 -19.37 -5.36
N GLN A 285 6.21 -19.48 -6.24
CA GLN A 285 6.87 -18.32 -6.84
C GLN A 285 5.90 -17.41 -7.61
N LYS A 286 5.01 -17.99 -8.44
CA LYS A 286 4.02 -17.23 -9.22
C LYS A 286 2.98 -16.56 -8.32
N ALA A 287 2.42 -17.30 -7.36
CA ALA A 287 1.46 -16.79 -6.38
C ALA A 287 2.04 -15.59 -5.65
N LEU A 288 3.26 -15.74 -5.11
CA LEU A 288 3.99 -14.67 -4.44
C LEU A 288 4.14 -13.47 -5.38
N LYS A 289 4.88 -13.60 -6.49
CA LYS A 289 5.16 -12.47 -7.39
C LYS A 289 3.89 -11.68 -7.75
N ARG A 290 2.81 -12.38 -8.13
CA ARG A 290 1.53 -11.75 -8.48
C ARG A 290 0.86 -11.06 -7.29
N LEU A 291 0.81 -11.69 -6.11
CA LEU A 291 0.29 -11.06 -4.88
C LEU A 291 1.11 -9.80 -4.47
N ALA A 292 2.38 -9.64 -4.88
CA ALA A 292 3.15 -8.41 -4.68
C ALA A 292 2.83 -7.34 -5.73
N GLU A 293 2.72 -7.74 -6.99
CA GLU A 293 2.39 -6.88 -8.14
C GLU A 293 0.99 -6.27 -8.01
N ASP A 294 -0.03 -7.10 -7.80
CA ASP A 294 -1.41 -6.70 -7.53
C ASP A 294 -1.52 -5.99 -6.18
N LYS A 295 -0.55 -6.23 -5.30
CA LYS A 295 -0.55 -5.81 -3.92
C LYS A 295 -1.75 -6.50 -3.24
N ALA A 296 -1.49 -7.59 -2.52
CA ALA A 296 -2.49 -8.36 -1.79
C ALA A 296 -2.56 -7.99 -0.29
N PRO A 297 -3.74 -7.85 0.35
CA PRO A 297 -3.81 -7.67 1.80
C PRO A 297 -3.05 -8.78 2.54
N GLN A 298 -2.35 -8.43 3.62
CA GLN A 298 -1.51 -9.38 4.38
C GLN A 298 -2.29 -10.63 4.81
N THR A 299 -3.55 -10.44 5.21
CA THR A 299 -4.53 -11.48 5.52
C THR A 299 -4.76 -12.40 4.32
N LEU A 300 -5.16 -11.85 3.17
CA LEU A 300 -5.41 -12.61 1.95
C LEU A 300 -4.15 -13.31 1.42
N ALA A 301 -3.01 -12.63 1.43
CA ALA A 301 -1.73 -13.22 1.05
C ALA A 301 -1.42 -14.44 1.95
N GLN A 302 -1.64 -14.34 3.28
CA GLN A 302 -1.44 -15.48 4.18
C GLN A 302 -2.36 -16.67 3.86
N LEU A 303 -3.63 -16.43 3.53
CA LEU A 303 -4.59 -17.46 3.13
C LEU A 303 -4.15 -18.19 1.85
N VAL A 304 -3.75 -17.42 0.83
CA VAL A 304 -3.25 -17.96 -0.44
C VAL A 304 -1.98 -18.77 -0.20
N ILE A 305 -1.03 -18.22 0.57
CA ILE A 305 0.24 -18.88 0.87
C ILE A 305 0.02 -20.22 1.56
N TRP A 306 -0.76 -20.28 2.65
CA TRP A 306 -1.08 -21.54 3.31
C TRP A 306 -1.69 -22.60 2.37
N LYS A 307 -2.43 -22.17 1.34
CA LYS A 307 -2.91 -23.08 0.31
C LYS A 307 -1.80 -23.53 -0.64
N VAL A 308 -1.00 -22.62 -1.19
CA VAL A 308 -0.01 -22.97 -2.25
C VAL A 308 1.29 -23.58 -1.72
N SER A 309 1.71 -23.28 -0.49
CA SER A 309 2.95 -23.81 0.10
C SER A 309 2.78 -25.18 0.75
N SER A 310 1.59 -25.45 1.30
CA SER A 310 1.35 -26.55 2.25
C SER A 310 0.15 -27.41 1.88
N ASP A 311 -0.45 -27.17 0.71
CA ASP A 311 -1.65 -27.80 0.14
C ASP A 311 -2.84 -28.00 1.09
N ARG A 312 -2.91 -27.23 2.20
CA ARG A 312 -3.97 -27.39 3.20
C ARG A 312 -5.34 -27.21 2.56
N ASP A 313 -6.34 -27.95 3.03
CA ASP A 313 -7.68 -27.80 2.50
C ASP A 313 -8.32 -26.49 2.97
N TRP A 314 -9.26 -25.99 2.16
CA TRP A 314 -9.89 -24.70 2.41
C TRP A 314 -10.82 -24.65 3.64
N LYS A 315 -11.23 -25.78 4.23
CA LYS A 315 -12.01 -25.81 5.48
C LYS A 315 -11.08 -25.68 6.69
N THR A 316 -9.94 -26.35 6.66
CA THR A 316 -8.88 -26.20 7.67
C THR A 316 -8.36 -24.76 7.70
N ILE A 317 -8.05 -24.17 6.53
CA ILE A 317 -7.67 -22.75 6.43
C ILE A 317 -8.76 -21.84 7.01
N GLU A 318 -10.04 -22.07 6.67
CA GLU A 318 -11.18 -21.28 7.17
C GLU A 318 -11.38 -21.37 8.69
N ALA A 319 -11.14 -22.54 9.29
CA ALA A 319 -11.21 -22.72 10.74
C ALA A 319 -10.11 -21.89 11.44
N MET A 320 -8.86 -22.03 10.98
CA MET A 320 -7.67 -21.40 11.55
C MET A 320 -7.63 -19.88 11.32
N SER A 321 -8.25 -19.39 10.24
CA SER A 321 -8.27 -17.96 9.91
C SER A 321 -9.47 -17.19 10.47
N ARG A 322 -10.42 -17.88 11.12
CA ARG A 322 -11.73 -17.34 11.54
C ARG A 322 -11.64 -16.11 12.44
N SER A 323 -10.60 -15.99 13.27
CA SER A 323 -10.43 -14.90 14.23
C SER A 323 -9.92 -13.59 13.61
N TRP A 324 -9.30 -13.64 12.43
CA TRP A 324 -8.62 -12.49 11.82
C TRP A 324 -8.97 -12.22 10.36
N SER A 325 -9.46 -13.21 9.59
CA SER A 325 -9.95 -13.05 8.21
C SER A 325 -11.48 -12.92 8.16
N ASN A 326 -12.01 -12.44 7.03
CA ASN A 326 -13.45 -12.50 6.74
C ASN A 326 -13.74 -13.38 5.51
N ALA A 327 -15.02 -13.71 5.30
CA ALA A 327 -15.45 -14.59 4.22
C ALA A 327 -15.10 -14.08 2.81
N HIS A 328 -15.12 -12.76 2.57
CA HIS A 328 -14.71 -12.20 1.28
C HIS A 328 -13.21 -12.37 1.03
N GLU A 329 -12.35 -12.16 2.05
CA GLU A 329 -10.91 -12.39 1.96
C GLU A 329 -10.60 -13.87 1.64
N LEU A 330 -11.35 -14.79 2.24
CA LEU A 330 -11.24 -16.22 1.98
C LEU A 330 -11.72 -16.62 0.57
N THR A 331 -12.82 -16.04 0.09
CA THR A 331 -13.33 -16.32 -1.26
C THR A 331 -12.45 -15.71 -2.34
N LEU A 332 -11.91 -14.50 -2.14
CA LEU A 332 -10.88 -13.94 -3.02
C LEU A 332 -9.63 -14.84 -3.03
N ALA A 333 -9.16 -15.33 -1.88
CA ALA A 333 -8.01 -16.24 -1.81
C ALA A 333 -8.26 -17.56 -2.57
N ARG A 334 -9.46 -18.15 -2.43
CA ARG A 334 -9.92 -19.31 -3.21
C ARG A 334 -9.88 -19.02 -4.71
N THR A 335 -10.61 -18.00 -5.15
CA THR A 335 -10.70 -17.60 -6.56
C THR A 335 -9.32 -17.29 -7.16
N PHE A 336 -8.41 -16.65 -6.40
CA PHE A 336 -7.06 -16.38 -6.85
C PHE A 336 -6.25 -17.67 -7.09
N VAL A 337 -6.26 -18.62 -6.14
CA VAL A 337 -5.53 -19.89 -6.28
C VAL A 337 -6.09 -20.72 -7.42
N ASP A 338 -7.41 -20.86 -7.51
CA ASP A 338 -8.08 -21.65 -8.55
C ASP A 338 -7.75 -21.11 -9.97
N ARG A 339 -7.55 -19.79 -10.09
CA ARG A 339 -7.21 -19.12 -11.34
C ARG A 339 -5.70 -19.00 -11.59
N LEU A 340 -4.85 -19.21 -10.59
CA LEU A 340 -3.42 -18.87 -10.62
C LEU A 340 -2.68 -19.41 -11.84
N GLY A 341 -3.03 -20.60 -12.34
CA GLY A 341 -2.48 -21.15 -13.58
C GLY A 341 -2.80 -20.31 -14.82
N ALA A 342 -4.05 -19.84 -14.93
CA ALA A 342 -4.62 -19.15 -16.08
C ALA A 342 -4.55 -17.60 -16.01
N LEU A 343 -4.26 -17.01 -14.84
CA LEU A 343 -4.11 -15.54 -14.71
C LEU A 343 -3.05 -15.00 -15.69
N SER A 344 -3.45 -14.03 -16.51
CA SER A 344 -2.56 -13.19 -17.31
C SER A 344 -2.07 -11.98 -16.50
N SER A 345 -1.00 -11.34 -16.95
CA SER A 345 -0.45 -10.14 -16.29
C SER A 345 -1.39 -8.94 -16.31
N GLU A 346 -2.30 -8.88 -17.28
CA GLU A 346 -3.19 -7.74 -17.55
C GLU A 346 -4.61 -7.90 -16.95
N GLU A 347 -4.88 -9.01 -16.27
CA GLU A 347 -6.23 -9.25 -15.75
C GLU A 347 -6.58 -8.26 -14.63
N ALA A 348 -7.71 -7.57 -14.82
CA ALA A 348 -8.32 -6.63 -13.90
C ALA A 348 -9.70 -7.13 -13.49
N GLY A 349 -10.11 -6.84 -12.25
CA GLY A 349 -11.46 -7.15 -11.75
C GLY A 349 -12.58 -6.63 -12.66
N VAL A 350 -13.74 -7.27 -12.62
CA VAL A 350 -14.87 -6.99 -13.53
C VAL A 350 -16.03 -6.30 -12.84
N LEU A 351 -16.67 -5.36 -13.55
CA LEU A 351 -17.98 -4.80 -13.22
C LEU A 351 -19.02 -5.47 -14.12
N LEU A 352 -19.85 -6.34 -13.53
CA LEU A 352 -20.94 -6.99 -14.25
C LEU A 352 -22.11 -6.03 -14.42
N TYR A 353 -22.61 -5.83 -15.63
CA TYR A 353 -23.71 -4.89 -15.87
C TYR A 353 -24.84 -5.48 -16.71
N GLU A 354 -26.06 -5.11 -16.36
CA GLU A 354 -27.27 -5.40 -17.14
C GLU A 354 -28.00 -4.08 -17.36
N ILE A 355 -28.17 -3.67 -18.62
CA ILE A 355 -28.86 -2.44 -18.98
C ILE A 355 -30.08 -2.80 -19.82
N THR A 356 -31.25 -2.36 -19.40
CA THR A 356 -32.53 -2.56 -20.08
C THR A 356 -33.24 -1.22 -20.26
N ALA A 357 -33.92 -1.04 -21.39
CA ALA A 357 -34.87 0.05 -21.55
C ALA A 357 -36.22 -0.37 -20.93
N LYS A 358 -36.96 0.59 -20.38
CA LYS A 358 -38.32 0.38 -19.87
C LYS A 358 -39.37 0.51 -20.99
N ASP A 359 -39.05 1.30 -22.00
CA ASP A 359 -39.85 1.66 -23.16
C ASP A 359 -38.95 1.87 -24.38
N SER A 360 -39.54 1.99 -25.57
CA SER A 360 -38.78 2.18 -26.82
C SER A 360 -38.06 3.54 -26.92
N ALA A 361 -38.39 4.52 -26.07
CA ALA A 361 -37.68 5.79 -26.00
C ALA A 361 -36.32 5.65 -25.29
N GLY A 362 -36.21 4.70 -24.34
CA GLY A 362 -34.96 4.38 -23.64
C GLY A 362 -33.96 3.51 -24.43
N ASP A 363 -34.35 2.90 -25.56
CA ASP A 363 -33.53 1.88 -26.24
C ASP A 363 -32.17 2.40 -26.76
N SER A 364 -32.14 3.59 -27.40
CA SER A 364 -30.88 4.20 -27.85
C SER A 364 -29.96 4.49 -26.67
N ALA A 365 -30.49 5.14 -25.63
CA ALA A 365 -29.75 5.50 -24.43
C ALA A 365 -29.20 4.26 -23.70
N ALA A 366 -29.98 3.18 -23.64
CA ALA A 366 -29.53 1.91 -23.09
C ALA A 366 -28.39 1.30 -23.92
N GLN A 367 -28.47 1.34 -25.25
CA GLN A 367 -27.44 0.80 -26.14
C GLN A 367 -26.13 1.61 -26.09
N GLU A 368 -26.22 2.93 -26.13
CA GLU A 368 -25.07 3.84 -26.00
C GLU A 368 -24.34 3.65 -24.66
N LEU A 369 -25.09 3.47 -23.57
CA LEU A 369 -24.51 3.22 -22.24
C LEU A 369 -23.85 1.82 -22.15
N ARG A 370 -24.38 0.79 -22.82
CA ARG A 370 -23.74 -0.55 -22.90
C ARG A 370 -22.38 -0.47 -23.59
N GLU A 371 -22.27 0.20 -24.73
CA GLU A 371 -21.00 0.33 -25.44
C GLU A 371 -20.01 1.22 -24.67
N ALA A 372 -20.48 2.26 -23.97
CA ALA A 372 -19.63 3.09 -23.11
C ALA A 372 -19.01 2.32 -21.94
N LEU A 373 -19.76 1.42 -21.28
CA LEU A 373 -19.25 0.56 -20.21
C LEU A 373 -18.34 -0.56 -20.73
N LYS A 374 -18.59 -1.07 -21.93
CA LYS A 374 -17.74 -2.07 -22.60
C LYS A 374 -16.37 -1.51 -22.98
N ALA A 375 -16.32 -0.24 -23.39
CA ALA A 375 -15.11 0.41 -23.90
C ALA A 375 -14.17 1.01 -22.84
N LYS A 376 -14.60 1.13 -21.57
CA LYS A 376 -13.82 1.79 -20.50
C LYS A 376 -13.83 0.99 -19.20
N THR A 377 -12.84 1.23 -18.35
CA THR A 377 -12.91 0.78 -16.96
C THR A 377 -13.75 1.72 -16.10
N VAL A 378 -14.32 1.20 -15.02
CA VAL A 378 -15.16 1.89 -14.04
C VAL A 378 -14.64 1.55 -12.65
N LEU A 379 -14.12 2.53 -11.91
CA LEU A 379 -13.44 2.33 -10.62
C LEU A 379 -12.27 1.31 -10.70
N GLY A 380 -11.56 1.29 -11.83
CA GLY A 380 -10.52 0.30 -12.17
C GLY A 380 -11.06 -0.99 -12.79
N LEU A 381 -12.36 -1.29 -12.66
CA LEU A 381 -12.95 -2.55 -13.11
C LEU A 381 -13.28 -2.53 -14.61
N LYS A 382 -13.04 -3.64 -15.32
CA LYS A 382 -13.46 -3.79 -16.72
C LYS A 382 -14.97 -4.07 -16.79
N GLY A 383 -15.71 -3.29 -17.58
CA GLY A 383 -17.13 -3.55 -17.80
C GLY A 383 -17.36 -4.86 -18.56
N GLN A 384 -18.23 -5.73 -18.02
CA GLN A 384 -18.65 -6.97 -18.66
C GLN A 384 -20.19 -7.07 -18.67
N PRO A 385 -20.84 -7.28 -19.83
CA PRO A 385 -22.28 -7.41 -19.90
C PRO A 385 -22.77 -8.75 -19.32
N GLY A 386 -23.94 -8.71 -18.71
CA GLY A 386 -24.64 -9.85 -18.11
C GLY A 386 -24.38 -9.98 -16.60
N VAL A 387 -25.45 -9.96 -15.81
CA VAL A 387 -25.40 -10.30 -14.38
C VAL A 387 -25.95 -11.72 -14.22
N PRO A 388 -25.11 -12.72 -13.88
CA PRO A 388 -25.55 -14.11 -13.69
C PRO A 388 -26.49 -14.22 -12.47
N SER A 389 -27.29 -15.29 -12.41
CA SER A 389 -28.16 -15.57 -11.26
C SER A 389 -27.41 -15.66 -9.94
N GLU A 390 -26.19 -16.21 -9.98
CA GLU A 390 -25.28 -16.34 -8.85
C GLU A 390 -23.89 -15.80 -9.24
N PRO A 391 -23.18 -15.09 -8.34
CA PRO A 391 -21.82 -14.64 -8.60
C PRO A 391 -20.84 -15.82 -8.71
N LYS A 392 -19.86 -15.74 -9.61
CA LYS A 392 -18.81 -16.78 -9.78
C LYS A 392 -17.62 -16.63 -8.81
N GLY A 393 -17.68 -15.64 -7.95
CA GLY A 393 -16.58 -15.16 -7.12
C GLY A 393 -16.88 -13.75 -6.61
N PRO A 394 -15.95 -13.12 -5.88
CA PRO A 394 -16.16 -11.78 -5.34
C PRO A 394 -16.33 -10.78 -6.47
N ALA A 395 -17.48 -10.10 -6.52
CA ALA A 395 -17.89 -9.34 -7.71
C ALA A 395 -18.81 -8.16 -7.37
N LEU A 396 -18.71 -7.12 -8.20
CA LEU A 396 -19.59 -5.95 -8.21
C LEU A 396 -20.49 -6.02 -9.44
N ALA A 397 -21.79 -5.79 -9.24
CA ALA A 397 -22.77 -5.77 -10.31
C ALA A 397 -23.66 -4.51 -10.26
N CYS A 398 -24.16 -4.08 -11.43
CA CYS A 398 -25.24 -3.10 -11.51
C CYS A 398 -26.32 -3.50 -12.54
N LYS A 399 -27.58 -3.29 -12.17
CA LYS A 399 -28.72 -3.35 -13.08
C LYS A 399 -29.26 -1.95 -13.31
N VAL A 400 -29.37 -1.55 -14.57
CA VAL A 400 -29.74 -0.19 -14.98
C VAL A 400 -31.00 -0.27 -15.85
N GLN A 401 -32.10 0.31 -15.37
CA GLN A 401 -33.34 0.44 -16.12
C GLN A 401 -33.49 1.88 -16.63
N VAL A 402 -33.49 2.06 -17.94
CA VAL A 402 -33.42 3.35 -18.65
C VAL A 402 -34.80 3.76 -19.17
N THR A 403 -35.16 5.04 -19.01
CA THR A 403 -36.35 5.69 -19.62
C THR A 403 -35.91 6.78 -20.60
N SER A 404 -36.82 7.65 -21.05
CA SER A 404 -36.50 8.83 -21.86
C SER A 404 -35.54 9.83 -21.18
N ASP A 405 -35.62 9.97 -19.85
CA ASP A 405 -35.03 11.11 -19.12
C ASP A 405 -34.23 10.70 -17.87
N GLU A 406 -34.41 9.47 -17.37
CA GLU A 406 -33.70 8.97 -16.19
C GLU A 406 -33.33 7.48 -16.31
N ALA A 407 -32.32 7.08 -15.54
CA ALA A 407 -31.95 5.69 -15.35
C ALA A 407 -32.03 5.31 -13.87
N THR A 408 -32.83 4.29 -13.55
CA THR A 408 -32.84 3.67 -12.23
C THR A 408 -31.72 2.65 -12.14
N VAL A 409 -30.76 2.88 -11.24
CA VAL A 409 -29.61 2.00 -11.01
C VAL A 409 -29.79 1.22 -9.71
N GLN A 410 -29.68 -0.10 -9.78
CA GLN A 410 -29.55 -1.00 -8.63
C GLN A 410 -28.12 -1.53 -8.61
N VAL A 411 -27.43 -1.40 -7.48
CA VAL A 411 -26.08 -1.93 -7.27
C VAL A 411 -26.18 -3.18 -6.41
N ALA A 412 -25.44 -4.23 -6.77
CA ALA A 412 -25.36 -5.47 -6.02
C ALA A 412 -23.90 -5.91 -5.86
N THR A 413 -23.61 -6.61 -4.77
CA THR A 413 -22.30 -7.19 -4.47
C THR A 413 -22.48 -8.67 -4.17
N SER A 414 -21.52 -9.51 -4.54
CA SER A 414 -21.47 -10.88 -4.01
C SER A 414 -21.48 -10.87 -2.48
N ASP A 415 -22.16 -11.83 -1.85
CA ASP A 415 -21.96 -12.13 -0.43
C ASP A 415 -20.52 -12.63 -0.14
N GLY A 416 -20.21 -12.84 1.14
CA GLY A 416 -18.89 -13.32 1.58
C GLY A 416 -18.43 -14.59 0.85
N PRO A 417 -19.25 -15.66 0.83
CA PRO A 417 -18.94 -16.90 0.12
C PRO A 417 -19.07 -16.87 -1.41
N ALA A 418 -19.49 -15.75 -2.01
CA ALA A 418 -19.91 -15.64 -3.41
C ALA A 418 -20.92 -16.73 -3.86
N ARG A 419 -22.00 -16.90 -3.10
CA ARG A 419 -23.15 -17.74 -3.43
C ARG A 419 -24.39 -16.94 -3.83
N SER A 420 -24.49 -15.69 -3.40
CA SER A 420 -25.67 -14.85 -3.63
C SER A 420 -25.33 -13.40 -3.90
N TRP A 421 -26.25 -12.70 -4.55
CA TRP A 421 -26.19 -11.24 -4.74
C TRP A 421 -26.87 -10.52 -3.59
N LEU A 422 -26.13 -9.66 -2.89
CA LEU A 422 -26.64 -8.75 -1.87
C LEU A 422 -26.90 -7.37 -2.48
N ALA A 423 -28.01 -6.74 -2.12
CA ALA A 423 -28.33 -5.39 -2.55
C ALA A 423 -27.39 -4.37 -1.86
N ALA A 424 -26.58 -3.67 -2.65
CA ALA A 424 -25.65 -2.62 -2.21
C ALA A 424 -26.22 -1.20 -2.39
N GLY A 425 -27.49 -1.08 -2.77
CA GLY A 425 -28.27 0.15 -2.80
C GLY A 425 -28.82 0.50 -4.18
N LYS A 426 -29.72 1.51 -4.21
CA LYS A 426 -30.41 1.98 -5.41
C LYS A 426 -30.25 3.49 -5.55
N PHE A 427 -30.20 4.02 -6.78
CA PHE A 427 -30.28 5.46 -7.07
C PHE A 427 -30.96 5.72 -8.41
N VAL A 428 -31.30 6.99 -8.65
CA VAL A 428 -31.75 7.51 -9.93
C VAL A 428 -30.63 8.38 -10.51
N LEU A 429 -30.39 8.26 -11.81
CA LEU A 429 -29.36 8.95 -12.57
C LEU A 429 -30.04 9.72 -13.71
N PRO A 430 -30.02 11.07 -13.72
CA PRO A 430 -30.62 11.84 -14.82
C PRO A 430 -29.83 11.65 -16.11
N LEU A 431 -30.54 11.42 -17.22
CA LEU A 431 -29.96 11.29 -18.55
C LEU A 431 -29.62 12.67 -19.11
N SER A 432 -28.44 13.16 -18.77
CA SER A 432 -27.93 14.43 -19.26
C SER A 432 -27.84 14.41 -20.79
N ARG A 433 -28.39 15.42 -21.46
CA ARG A 433 -28.33 15.59 -22.91
C ARG A 433 -27.34 16.70 -23.30
N THR A 434 -26.79 16.60 -24.50
CA THR A 434 -25.94 17.64 -25.12
C THR A 434 -26.79 18.83 -25.59
N LYS A 435 -26.15 19.90 -26.06
CA LYS A 435 -26.86 21.03 -26.70
C LYS A 435 -27.59 20.64 -28.00
N THR A 436 -27.23 19.51 -28.60
CA THR A 436 -27.87 18.92 -29.80
C THR A 436 -29.02 17.97 -29.46
N GLY A 437 -29.31 17.72 -28.17
CA GLY A 437 -30.38 16.82 -27.70
C GLY A 437 -29.98 15.34 -27.59
N GLU A 438 -28.80 14.98 -28.08
CA GLU A 438 -28.18 13.65 -27.98
C GLU A 438 -27.82 13.34 -26.52
N LEU A 439 -27.63 12.05 -26.18
CA LEU A 439 -27.24 11.67 -24.84
C LEU A 439 -25.79 12.10 -24.56
N ASN A 440 -25.54 12.77 -23.44
CA ASN A 440 -24.18 12.99 -22.95
C ASN A 440 -23.68 11.72 -22.24
N VAL A 441 -23.35 10.71 -23.05
CA VAL A 441 -22.90 9.38 -22.62
C VAL A 441 -21.77 9.47 -21.58
N SER A 442 -20.84 10.41 -21.76
CA SER A 442 -19.71 10.58 -20.82
C SER A 442 -20.16 11.10 -19.45
N ALA A 443 -21.10 12.05 -19.39
CA ALA A 443 -21.63 12.56 -18.12
C ALA A 443 -22.53 11.53 -17.42
N VAL A 444 -23.36 10.80 -18.17
CA VAL A 444 -24.22 9.74 -17.63
C VAL A 444 -23.38 8.61 -17.06
N ALA A 445 -22.37 8.14 -17.79
CA ALA A 445 -21.53 7.05 -17.33
C ALA A 445 -20.59 7.45 -16.17
N ASP A 446 -20.15 8.71 -16.10
CA ASP A 446 -19.48 9.26 -14.92
C ASP A 446 -20.40 9.32 -13.69
N GLY A 447 -21.66 9.74 -13.87
CA GLY A 447 -22.67 9.75 -12.81
C GLY A 447 -23.05 8.34 -12.32
N LEU A 448 -23.08 7.36 -13.22
CA LEU A 448 -23.20 5.93 -12.87
C LEU A 448 -22.01 5.47 -12.02
N ALA A 449 -20.78 5.78 -12.44
CA ALA A 449 -19.57 5.47 -11.69
C ALA A 449 -19.55 6.16 -10.31
N GLU A 450 -19.98 7.41 -10.20
CA GLU A 450 -20.12 8.12 -8.93
C GLU A 450 -21.15 7.46 -8.00
N GLY A 451 -22.33 7.11 -8.52
CA GLY A 451 -23.37 6.48 -7.72
C GLY A 451 -22.96 5.10 -7.20
N ILE A 452 -22.17 4.34 -7.96
CA ILE A 452 -21.54 3.09 -7.51
C ILE A 452 -20.46 3.39 -6.46
N LEU A 453 -19.54 4.32 -6.73
CA LEU A 453 -18.42 4.67 -5.84
C LEU A 453 -18.89 5.10 -4.45
N ASN A 454 -19.90 5.96 -4.37
CA ASN A 454 -20.47 6.46 -3.11
C ASN A 454 -21.11 5.36 -2.23
N ARG A 455 -21.34 4.16 -2.78
CA ARG A 455 -21.79 2.96 -2.04
C ARG A 455 -20.62 2.07 -1.63
N MET A 456 -19.62 1.94 -2.49
CA MET A 456 -18.48 1.03 -2.32
C MET A 456 -17.37 1.57 -1.42
N VAL A 457 -17.13 2.88 -1.41
CA VAL A 457 -16.04 3.49 -0.65
C VAL A 457 -16.53 4.70 0.14
N ARG A 458 -16.24 4.71 1.44
CA ARG A 458 -16.54 5.86 2.32
C ARG A 458 -15.24 6.44 2.87
N ALA A 459 -15.18 7.77 2.97
CA ALA A 459 -14.08 8.47 3.62
C ALA A 459 -14.64 9.47 4.63
N GLN A 460 -14.10 9.45 5.85
CA GLN A 460 -14.56 10.27 6.98
C GLN A 460 -13.38 10.99 7.63
N LEU A 461 -13.62 12.20 8.14
CA LEU A 461 -12.64 12.97 8.91
C LEU A 461 -13.10 13.04 10.37
N ALA A 462 -12.22 12.66 11.30
CA ALA A 462 -12.41 12.81 12.74
C ALA A 462 -11.27 13.65 13.35
N SER A 463 -11.53 14.32 14.47
CA SER A 463 -10.50 15.03 15.23
C SER A 463 -9.54 14.04 15.91
N GLY A 464 -8.24 14.32 15.84
CA GLY A 464 -7.18 13.58 16.52
C GLY A 464 -6.69 14.27 17.79
N ALA A 465 -5.79 13.60 18.52
CA ALA A 465 -5.12 14.20 19.67
C ALA A 465 -4.22 15.37 19.22
N ARG A 466 -4.18 16.47 19.99
CA ARG A 466 -3.33 17.61 19.65
C ARG A 466 -1.85 17.20 19.75
N SER A 467 -1.04 17.61 18.78
CA SER A 467 0.41 17.37 18.77
C SER A 467 1.14 18.70 18.74
N LYS A 468 2.01 18.94 19.73
CA LYS A 468 2.72 20.22 19.93
C LYS A 468 1.77 21.44 19.86
N GLY A 469 0.62 21.34 20.53
CA GLY A 469 -0.44 22.37 20.55
C GLY A 469 -1.31 22.45 19.28
N LYS A 470 -0.83 21.97 18.13
CA LYS A 470 -1.59 21.96 16.86
C LYS A 470 -2.68 20.88 16.87
N PRO A 471 -3.87 21.14 16.28
CA PRO A 471 -4.85 20.10 16.03
C PRO A 471 -4.30 19.08 15.03
N THR A 472 -4.62 17.80 15.25
CA THR A 472 -4.42 16.73 14.25
C THR A 472 -5.79 16.13 13.93
N TYR A 473 -5.82 15.34 12.86
CA TYR A 473 -7.03 14.69 12.37
C TYR A 473 -6.75 13.22 12.04
N LYS A 474 -7.81 12.44 11.94
CA LYS A 474 -7.83 11.05 11.47
C LYS A 474 -8.76 10.97 10.26
N ILE A 475 -8.22 10.52 9.13
CA ILE A 475 -8.99 10.17 7.93
C ILE A 475 -9.23 8.66 7.98
N THR A 476 -10.49 8.25 8.14
CA THR A 476 -10.88 6.83 8.03
C THR A 476 -11.42 6.57 6.64
N ILE A 477 -10.82 5.62 5.94
CA ILE A 477 -11.28 5.12 4.64
C ILE A 477 -11.86 3.74 4.89
N GLU A 478 -13.06 3.47 4.37
CA GLU A 478 -13.79 2.22 4.52
C GLU A 478 -14.07 1.64 3.14
N ASN A 479 -13.72 0.38 2.94
CA ASN A 479 -14.02 -0.40 1.75
C ASN A 479 -15.23 -1.30 2.04
N ALA A 480 -16.39 -0.89 1.54
CA ALA A 480 -17.64 -1.64 1.62
C ALA A 480 -17.89 -2.55 0.41
N SER A 481 -16.92 -2.65 -0.52
CA SER A 481 -16.98 -3.55 -1.66
C SER A 481 -16.54 -4.98 -1.29
N PRO A 482 -16.86 -6.00 -2.11
CA PRO A 482 -16.33 -7.36 -1.98
C PRO A 482 -14.92 -7.51 -2.58
N LEU A 483 -14.32 -6.43 -3.09
CA LEU A 483 -13.03 -6.38 -3.78
C LEU A 483 -11.98 -5.64 -2.95
N ILE A 484 -10.72 -5.63 -3.38
CA ILE A 484 -9.63 -4.92 -2.70
C ILE A 484 -9.56 -3.48 -3.20
N LEU A 485 -9.55 -2.52 -2.26
CA LEU A 485 -9.37 -1.10 -2.59
C LEU A 485 -7.89 -0.72 -2.56
N ASN A 486 -7.30 -0.54 -3.74
CA ASN A 486 -5.87 -0.28 -3.94
C ASN A 486 -5.51 1.21 -4.18
N GLY A 487 -6.52 2.03 -4.49
CA GLY A 487 -6.35 3.47 -4.67
C GLY A 487 -7.65 4.22 -4.49
N ILE A 488 -7.56 5.47 -4.03
CA ILE A 488 -8.66 6.43 -4.02
C ILE A 488 -8.16 7.80 -4.48
N ALA A 489 -9.05 8.60 -5.07
CA ALA A 489 -8.87 10.03 -5.16
C ALA A 489 -9.91 10.74 -4.30
N VAL A 490 -9.47 11.69 -3.48
CA VAL A 490 -10.31 12.39 -2.50
C VAL A 490 -10.27 13.90 -2.68
N LEU A 491 -11.37 14.55 -2.32
CA LEU A 491 -11.56 15.99 -2.33
C LEU A 491 -12.47 16.42 -1.16
N GLY A 492 -12.32 17.64 -0.65
CA GLY A 492 -13.28 18.22 0.30
C GLY A 492 -14.63 18.50 -0.37
N ARG A 493 -15.75 18.25 0.32
CA ARG A 493 -17.10 18.32 -0.30
C ARG A 493 -17.44 19.64 -1.00
N ASP A 494 -17.00 20.76 -0.43
CA ASP A 494 -17.22 22.12 -0.97
C ASP A 494 -15.94 22.73 -1.55
N SER A 495 -14.94 21.90 -1.88
CA SER A 495 -13.63 22.36 -2.32
C SER A 495 -13.56 22.49 -3.83
N GLY A 496 -13.18 23.68 -4.32
CA GLY A 496 -12.75 23.88 -5.70
C GLY A 496 -11.30 23.46 -5.96
N ALA A 497 -10.62 22.85 -4.99
CA ALA A 497 -9.25 22.36 -5.16
C ALA A 497 -9.19 21.13 -6.07
N GLU A 498 -8.00 20.85 -6.60
CA GLU A 498 -7.73 19.59 -7.26
C GLU A 498 -7.88 18.41 -6.29
N SER A 499 -8.50 17.32 -6.75
CA SER A 499 -8.48 16.05 -6.04
C SER A 499 -7.05 15.55 -5.83
N LYS A 500 -6.78 14.84 -4.72
CA LYS A 500 -5.51 14.15 -4.54
C LYS A 500 -5.68 12.64 -4.48
N VAL A 501 -4.78 11.97 -5.20
CA VAL A 501 -4.72 10.53 -5.34
C VAL A 501 -3.89 9.96 -4.20
N LEU A 502 -4.50 9.05 -3.45
CA LEU A 502 -3.86 8.19 -2.48
C LEU A 502 -3.89 6.77 -3.04
N SER A 503 -2.78 6.35 -3.63
CA SER A 503 -2.67 5.12 -4.39
C SER A 503 -1.59 4.20 -3.82
N GLY A 504 -1.70 2.89 -4.08
CA GLY A 504 -0.87 1.89 -3.40
C GLY A 504 -1.25 1.72 -1.92
N ILE A 505 -2.44 2.20 -1.52
CA ILE A 505 -3.10 1.75 -0.30
C ILE A 505 -3.53 0.30 -0.46
N SER A 506 -4.01 -0.29 0.64
CA SER A 506 -4.87 -1.45 0.49
C SER A 506 -5.78 -1.65 1.67
N ILE A 507 -7.04 -1.84 1.34
CA ILE A 507 -8.09 -2.12 2.31
C ILE A 507 -8.79 -3.37 1.79
N SER A 508 -8.70 -4.47 2.54
CA SER A 508 -9.44 -5.69 2.22
C SER A 508 -10.96 -5.40 2.12
N PRO A 509 -11.73 -6.28 1.47
CA PRO A 509 -13.19 -6.21 1.50
C PRO A 509 -13.74 -6.08 2.93
N GLN A 510 -14.74 -5.23 3.12
CA GLN A 510 -15.39 -4.99 4.42
C GLN A 510 -14.43 -4.61 5.57
N ARG A 511 -13.35 -3.87 5.26
CA ARG A 511 -12.41 -3.33 6.26
C ARG A 511 -12.26 -1.82 6.12
N SER A 512 -11.58 -1.21 7.08
CA SER A 512 -11.20 0.20 7.06
C SER A 512 -9.73 0.41 7.37
N MET A 513 -9.21 1.56 6.96
CA MET A 513 -7.87 2.06 7.29
C MET A 513 -7.99 3.47 7.85
N THR A 514 -7.30 3.75 8.95
CA THR A 514 -7.22 5.12 9.51
C THR A 514 -5.83 5.71 9.26
N LEU A 515 -5.80 6.93 8.73
CA LEU A 515 -4.60 7.70 8.43
C LEU A 515 -4.60 8.99 9.27
N PRO A 516 -3.46 9.43 9.83
CA PRO A 516 -3.32 10.73 10.44
C PRO A 516 -3.26 11.78 9.34
N ALA A 517 -3.86 12.94 9.61
CA ALA A 517 -3.71 14.12 8.78
C ALA A 517 -3.38 15.32 9.67
N THR A 518 -2.51 16.21 9.19
CA THR A 518 -2.24 17.47 9.88
C THR A 518 -3.30 18.50 9.52
N ASP A 519 -3.43 19.56 10.32
CA ASP A 519 -4.32 20.68 10.01
C ASP A 519 -3.96 21.37 8.68
N GLU A 520 -2.68 21.41 8.31
CA GLU A 520 -2.22 21.91 7.02
C GLU A 520 -2.79 21.08 5.85
N VAL A 521 -2.69 19.74 5.90
CA VAL A 521 -3.27 18.84 4.88
C VAL A 521 -4.80 18.97 4.80
N VAL A 522 -5.46 19.01 5.96
CA VAL A 522 -6.92 19.10 6.05
C VAL A 522 -7.45 20.44 5.52
N LYS A 523 -6.72 21.54 5.74
CA LYS A 523 -7.02 22.86 5.15
C LYS A 523 -6.80 22.85 3.64
N LEU A 524 -5.64 22.40 3.18
CA LEU A 524 -5.22 22.39 1.78
C LEU A 524 -6.18 21.61 0.87
N LEU A 525 -6.74 20.52 1.39
CA LEU A 525 -7.70 19.66 0.67
C LEU A 525 -9.17 19.99 0.96
N GLY A 526 -9.46 20.99 1.79
CA GLY A 526 -10.84 21.41 2.12
C GLY A 526 -11.64 20.39 2.95
N LEU A 527 -11.00 19.43 3.61
CA LEU A 527 -11.66 18.24 4.19
C LEU A 527 -12.52 18.54 5.42
N LYS A 528 -12.45 19.74 6.01
CA LYS A 528 -13.16 20.08 7.27
C LYS A 528 -14.68 19.96 7.19
N LYS A 529 -15.26 20.10 6.00
CA LYS A 529 -16.70 19.92 5.73
C LYS A 529 -17.08 18.48 5.33
N GLY A 530 -16.14 17.55 5.43
CA GLY A 530 -16.29 16.17 5.00
C GLY A 530 -15.54 15.88 3.69
N ILE A 531 -15.36 14.59 3.45
CA ILE A 531 -14.60 14.06 2.31
C ILE A 531 -15.59 13.55 1.25
N ARG A 532 -15.27 13.77 -0.02
CA ARG A 532 -15.87 13.13 -1.20
C ARG A 532 -14.80 12.25 -1.84
N VAL A 533 -15.13 10.99 -2.06
CA VAL A 533 -14.30 10.09 -2.87
C VAL A 533 -14.75 10.29 -4.32
N ILE A 534 -13.82 10.66 -5.20
CA ILE A 534 -14.14 11.01 -6.60
C ILE A 534 -13.67 9.96 -7.60
N ALA A 535 -12.68 9.14 -7.23
CA ALA A 535 -12.23 7.98 -7.99
C ALA A 535 -11.75 6.87 -7.04
N ALA A 536 -11.74 5.62 -7.53
CA ALA A 536 -11.18 4.47 -6.83
C ALA A 536 -10.48 3.50 -7.80
N ASP A 537 -9.66 2.63 -7.23
CA ASP A 537 -9.13 1.43 -7.89
C ASP A 537 -9.54 0.21 -7.07
N LEU A 538 -10.47 -0.58 -7.64
CA LEU A 538 -10.95 -1.86 -7.15
C LEU A 538 -10.43 -3.03 -8.02
N SER A 539 -9.50 -2.80 -8.96
CA SER A 539 -9.15 -3.76 -10.00
C SER A 539 -8.29 -4.94 -9.53
N ALA A 540 -7.87 -4.94 -8.26
CA ALA A 540 -6.82 -5.79 -7.73
C ALA A 540 -7.31 -7.20 -7.34
N LEU A 541 -6.56 -8.20 -7.84
CA LEU A 541 -6.76 -9.65 -7.74
C LEU A 541 -8.00 -10.21 -8.46
#